data_AF-A0A1B8DMV3-F1
#
_entry.id   AF-A0A1B8DMV3-F1
#
_cell.length_a   1.000
_cell.length_b   1.000
_cell.length_c   1.000
_cell.angle_alpha   90.00
_cell.angle_beta   90.00
_cell.angle_gamma   90.00
#
_symmetry.space_group_name_H-M   'P 1'
#
loop_
_entity.id
_entity.type
_entity.pdbx_description
1 polymer ?
#
loop_
_entity_poly.entity_id
_entity_poly.type
_entity_poly.pdbx_seq_one_letter_code
_entity_poly.pdbx_strand_id
1 'polypeptide(L)'
;MTTNCLLDLDTAMVRPGRVDVVELFDKATRETAKNMFTRMCSSGTTAVKEVRHHASRFAEHIEDGRFSTAELQGFLQQRRDPEKACAEVAEWVEAENVKLKGVPVEEVTAATGS
;
A
#
# COMPACT_ATOMS: atom_id res chain seq x y z
N MET A 1 15.70 -0.25 -12.82
CA MET A 1 15.74 -1.31 -11.78
C MET A 1 14.80 -0.89 -10.66
N THR A 2 14.06 -1.81 -10.05
CA THR A 2 13.26 -1.54 -8.85
C THR A 2 13.99 -2.14 -7.66
N THR A 3 14.28 -1.34 -6.63
CA THR A 3 14.93 -1.81 -5.39
C THR A 3 14.12 -1.34 -4.19
N ASN A 4 13.89 -2.23 -3.24
CA ASN A 4 13.24 -1.90 -1.97
C ASN A 4 14.26 -1.29 -0.96
N CYS A 5 15.56 -1.36 -1.28
CA CYS A 5 16.65 -0.90 -0.43
C CYS A 5 17.53 0.09 -1.22
N LEU A 6 17.32 1.40 -1.04
CA LEU A 6 18.13 2.42 -1.70
C LEU A 6 19.46 2.68 -0.97
N LEU A 7 19.51 2.47 0.35
CA LEU A 7 20.69 2.77 1.16
C LEU A 7 21.88 1.81 0.95
N ASP A 8 21.65 0.66 0.32
CA ASP A 8 22.68 -0.35 0.05
C ASP A 8 22.99 -0.51 -1.44
N LEU A 9 22.55 0.45 -2.28
CA LEU A 9 22.94 0.42 -3.69
C LEU A 9 24.41 0.82 -3.82
N ASP A 10 25.25 -0.14 -4.21
CA ASP A 10 26.66 0.09 -4.50
C ASP A 10 26.83 1.36 -5.36
N THR A 11 27.76 2.23 -4.96
CA THR A 11 28.04 3.53 -5.59
C THR A 11 28.28 3.44 -7.10
N ALA A 12 28.54 2.24 -7.67
CA ALA A 12 28.63 2.00 -9.09
C ALA A 12 27.29 1.85 -9.83
N MET A 13 26.18 1.57 -9.14
CA MET A 13 24.85 1.38 -9.75
C MET A 13 24.11 2.71 -9.99
N VAL A 14 24.48 3.78 -9.31
CA VAL A 14 23.89 5.13 -9.43
C VAL A 14 24.74 6.09 -10.29
N ARG A 15 25.76 5.57 -11.00
CA ARG A 15 26.57 6.41 -11.89
C ARG A 15 25.77 6.84 -13.14
N PRO A 16 25.96 8.07 -13.62
CA PRO A 16 25.32 8.56 -14.85
C PRO A 16 25.64 7.60 -16.01
N GLY A 17 24.60 7.08 -16.66
CA GLY A 17 24.67 6.05 -17.71
C GLY A 17 24.10 4.67 -17.36
N ARG A 18 23.72 4.39 -16.10
CA ARG A 18 23.01 3.13 -15.73
C ARG A 18 21.62 3.33 -15.13
N VAL A 19 21.41 4.34 -14.27
CA VAL A 19 20.11 4.71 -13.70
C VAL A 19 19.97 6.22 -13.80
N ASP A 20 19.06 6.67 -14.68
CA ASP A 20 18.90 8.09 -15.02
C ASP A 20 17.81 8.78 -14.16
N VAL A 21 16.85 8.00 -13.66
CA VAL A 21 15.72 8.47 -12.83
C VAL A 21 15.45 7.45 -11.72
N VAL A 22 15.34 7.93 -10.49
CA VAL A 22 14.95 7.14 -9.31
C VAL A 22 13.58 7.63 -8.86
N GLU A 23 12.56 6.79 -9.01
CA GLU A 23 11.20 7.08 -8.53
C GLU A 23 10.94 6.29 -7.24
N LEU A 24 10.66 7.01 -6.16
CA LEU A 24 10.28 6.42 -4.87
C LEU A 24 8.80 6.03 -4.93
N PHE A 25 8.50 4.74 -4.88
CA PHE A 25 7.12 4.28 -4.76
C PHE A 25 6.66 4.51 -3.33
N ASP A 26 6.05 5.67 -3.10
CA ASP A 26 5.50 6.03 -1.81
C ASP A 26 4.34 5.11 -1.44
N LYS A 27 4.21 4.86 -0.14
CA LYS A 27 3.10 4.09 0.40
C LYS A 27 1.80 4.89 0.25
N ALA A 28 0.67 4.18 0.15
CA ALA A 28 -0.59 4.83 -0.16
C ALA A 28 -1.04 5.76 0.97
N THR A 29 -1.49 6.96 0.60
CA THR A 29 -2.18 7.88 1.49
C THR A 29 -3.68 7.58 1.55
N ARG A 30 -4.37 8.12 2.57
CA ARG A 30 -5.83 8.05 2.69
C ARG A 30 -6.55 8.61 1.46
N GLU A 31 -6.03 9.69 0.88
CA GLU A 31 -6.58 10.27 -0.35
C GLU A 31 -6.40 9.32 -1.54
N THR A 32 -5.24 8.69 -1.64
CA THR A 32 -4.97 7.66 -2.67
C THR A 32 -5.92 6.49 -2.52
N ALA A 33 -6.12 5.98 -1.29
CA ALA A 33 -7.05 4.91 -0.98
C ALA A 33 -8.50 5.27 -1.38
N LYS A 34 -8.95 6.49 -1.05
CA LYS A 34 -10.27 7.00 -1.43
C LYS A 34 -10.46 7.09 -2.95
N ASN A 35 -9.45 7.58 -3.67
CA ASN A 35 -9.48 7.68 -5.13
C ASN A 35 -9.50 6.29 -5.79
N MET A 36 -8.68 5.36 -5.28
CA MET A 36 -8.67 3.96 -5.72
C MET A 36 -10.03 3.29 -5.53
N PHE A 37 -10.61 3.43 -4.33
CA PHE A 37 -11.94 2.91 -4.02
C PHE A 37 -13.00 3.44 -4.98
N THR A 38 -13.04 4.77 -5.16
CA THR A 38 -14.02 5.41 -6.03
C THR A 38 -13.91 4.88 -7.46
N ARG A 39 -12.69 4.76 -7.99
CA ARG A 39 -12.46 4.25 -9.34
C ARG A 39 -12.85 2.78 -9.49
N MET A 40 -12.45 1.91 -8.57
CA MET A 40 -12.70 0.47 -8.68
C MET A 40 -14.15 0.06 -8.38
N CYS A 41 -14.83 0.72 -7.44
CA CYS A 41 -16.21 0.40 -7.07
C CYS A 41 -17.27 1.14 -7.91
N SER A 42 -16.89 2.20 -8.64
CA SER A 42 -17.83 2.96 -9.49
C SER A 42 -18.42 2.15 -10.66
N SER A 43 -17.77 1.07 -11.08
CA SER A 43 -18.27 0.22 -12.17
C SER A 43 -19.37 -0.77 -11.74
N GLY A 44 -19.61 -0.95 -10.43
CA GLY A 44 -20.57 -1.93 -9.91
C GLY A 44 -21.83 -1.36 -9.25
N THR A 45 -21.89 -0.05 -9.00
CA THR A 45 -23.00 0.60 -8.28
C THR A 45 -23.55 1.80 -9.06
N THR A 46 -24.88 1.90 -9.16
CA THR A 46 -25.58 2.93 -9.95
C THR A 46 -25.60 4.32 -9.27
N ALA A 47 -25.21 4.41 -7.99
CA ALA A 47 -25.28 5.63 -7.20
C ALA A 47 -23.89 6.18 -6.80
N VAL A 48 -23.42 7.19 -7.54
CA VAL A 48 -22.11 7.86 -7.32
C VAL A 48 -21.98 8.53 -5.94
N LYS A 49 -23.11 8.84 -5.28
CA LYS A 49 -23.11 9.41 -3.91
C LYS A 49 -22.75 8.36 -2.87
N GLU A 50 -23.32 7.16 -2.97
CA GLU A 50 -23.04 6.04 -2.05
C GLU A 50 -21.56 5.64 -2.12
N VAL A 51 -21.01 5.53 -3.33
CA VAL A 51 -19.59 5.20 -3.53
C VAL A 51 -18.67 6.20 -2.83
N ARG A 52 -18.99 7.50 -2.85
CA ARG A 52 -18.17 8.53 -2.18
C ARG A 52 -18.25 8.47 -0.66
N HIS A 53 -19.42 8.15 -0.12
CA HIS A 53 -19.60 7.95 1.32
C HIS A 53 -18.78 6.74 1.79
N HIS A 54 -18.94 5.60 1.10
CA HIS A 54 -18.17 4.39 1.35
C HIS A 54 -16.67 4.59 1.18
N ALA A 55 -16.23 5.31 0.14
CA ALA A 55 -14.81 5.61 -0.08
C ALA A 55 -14.20 6.41 1.08
N SER A 56 -14.98 7.30 1.71
CA SER A 56 -14.51 8.06 2.87
C SER A 56 -14.39 7.15 4.10
N ARG A 57 -15.40 6.31 4.37
CA ARG A 57 -15.38 5.32 5.45
C ARG A 57 -14.24 4.32 5.31
N PHE A 58 -14.01 3.83 4.08
CA PHE A 58 -12.88 2.96 3.77
C PHE A 58 -11.55 3.64 4.10
N ALA A 59 -11.34 4.88 3.63
CA ALA A 59 -10.11 5.62 3.87
C ALA A 59 -9.86 5.96 5.35
N GLU A 60 -10.90 6.10 6.18
CA GLU A 60 -10.73 6.31 7.63
C GLU A 60 -10.04 5.14 8.33
N HIS A 61 -10.14 3.92 7.79
CA HIS A 61 -9.48 2.73 8.33
C HIS A 61 -8.05 2.55 7.79
N ILE A 62 -7.64 3.30 6.77
CA ILE A 62 -6.31 3.20 6.16
C ILE A 62 -5.39 4.23 6.78
N GLU A 63 -4.28 3.79 7.40
CA GLU A 63 -3.24 4.69 7.90
C GLU A 63 -2.30 5.12 6.75
N ASP A 64 -1.97 6.41 6.69
CA ASP A 64 -1.04 6.95 5.68
C ASP A 64 0.34 6.32 5.84
N GLY A 65 0.92 5.89 4.72
CA GLY A 65 2.27 5.33 4.77
C GLY A 65 2.32 3.92 5.38
N ARG A 66 1.17 3.25 5.54
CA ARG A 66 1.11 1.89 6.06
C ARG A 66 1.09 0.83 4.97
N PHE A 67 0.16 0.96 4.03
CA PHE A 67 -0.10 -0.01 2.96
C PHE A 67 0.40 0.50 1.61
N SER A 68 0.82 -0.40 0.73
CA SER A 68 1.13 -0.06 -0.66
C SER A 68 -0.15 0.07 -1.50
N THR A 69 -0.01 0.75 -2.63
CA THR A 69 -1.07 0.86 -3.64
C THR A 69 -1.51 -0.50 -4.18
N ALA A 70 -0.58 -1.45 -4.32
CA ALA A 70 -0.85 -2.80 -4.79
C ALA A 70 -1.69 -3.63 -3.79
N GLU A 71 -1.43 -3.50 -2.49
CA GLU A 71 -2.20 -4.19 -1.44
C GLU A 71 -3.65 -3.70 -1.40
N LEU A 72 -3.83 -2.37 -1.39
CA LEU A 72 -5.17 -1.76 -1.44
C LEU A 72 -5.91 -2.16 -2.73
N GLN A 73 -5.21 -2.18 -3.86
CA GLN A 73 -5.77 -2.62 -5.13
C GLN A 73 -6.14 -4.11 -5.11
N GLY A 74 -5.33 -4.97 -4.50
CA GLY A 74 -5.64 -6.39 -4.32
C GLY A 74 -6.91 -6.60 -3.51
N PHE A 75 -7.05 -5.88 -2.39
CA PHE A 75 -8.24 -5.92 -1.54
C PHE A 75 -9.52 -5.52 -2.31
N LEU A 76 -9.46 -4.39 -3.04
CA LEU A 76 -10.61 -3.84 -3.77
C LEU A 76 -10.97 -4.66 -5.02
N GLN A 77 -10.01 -5.35 -5.64
CA GLN A 77 -10.30 -6.24 -6.77
C GLN A 77 -11.14 -7.46 -6.36
N GLN A 78 -10.94 -7.98 -5.15
CA GLN A 78 -11.75 -9.08 -4.61
C GLN A 78 -13.10 -8.61 -4.07
N ARG A 79 -13.22 -7.33 -3.72
CA ARG A 79 -14.40 -6.70 -3.10
C ARG A 79 -14.83 -5.48 -3.92
N ARG A 80 -15.34 -5.73 -5.14
CA ARG A 80 -15.84 -4.66 -6.01
C ARG A 80 -17.10 -3.98 -5.49
N ASP A 81 -17.80 -4.62 -4.57
CA ASP A 81 -18.96 -4.07 -3.87
C ASP A 81 -18.54 -3.09 -2.77
N PRO A 82 -18.95 -1.80 -2.85
CA PRO A 82 -18.49 -0.78 -1.91
C PRO A 82 -18.94 -1.02 -0.46
N GLU A 83 -20.13 -1.60 -0.28
CA GLU A 83 -20.66 -1.95 1.04
C GLU A 83 -19.81 -3.04 1.70
N LYS A 84 -19.55 -4.13 0.95
CA LYS A 84 -18.73 -5.25 1.41
C LYS A 84 -17.29 -4.84 1.71
N ALA A 85 -16.70 -4.00 0.85
CA ALA A 85 -15.37 -3.45 1.07
C ALA A 85 -15.31 -2.60 2.36
N CYS A 86 -16.35 -1.83 2.70
CA CYS A 86 -16.41 -1.08 3.96
C CYS A 86 -16.65 -1.96 5.18
N ALA A 87 -17.38 -3.07 5.05
CA ALA A 87 -17.61 -3.98 6.16
C ALA A 87 -16.33 -4.75 6.53
N GLU A 88 -15.57 -5.19 5.53
CA GLU A 88 -14.40 -6.04 5.73
C GLU A 88 -13.07 -5.28 5.90
N VAL A 89 -13.01 -3.97 5.58
CA VAL A 89 -11.74 -3.22 5.63
C VAL A 89 -11.13 -3.20 7.03
N ALA A 90 -11.94 -3.07 8.09
CA ALA A 90 -11.44 -3.01 9.45
C ALA A 90 -10.73 -4.31 9.84
N GLU A 91 -11.37 -5.45 9.57
CA GLU A 91 -10.79 -6.79 9.82
C GLU A 91 -9.55 -7.04 8.96
N TRP A 92 -9.58 -6.62 7.69
CA TRP A 92 -8.43 -6.77 6.80
C TRP A 92 -7.23 -5.94 7.23
N VAL A 93 -7.44 -4.68 7.64
CA VAL A 93 -6.38 -3.79 8.16
C VAL A 93 -5.74 -4.41 9.40
N GLU A 94 -6.54 -4.96 10.32
CA GLU A 94 -6.03 -5.64 11.50
C GLU A 94 -5.21 -6.88 11.12
N ALA A 95 -5.72 -7.72 10.22
CA ALA A 95 -5.03 -8.92 9.75
C ALA A 95 -3.69 -8.62 9.07
N GLU A 96 -3.62 -7.60 8.21
CA GLU A 96 -2.35 -7.20 7.58
C GLU A 96 -1.38 -6.56 8.58
N ASN A 97 -1.89 -5.81 9.55
CA ASN A 97 -1.06 -5.28 10.62
C ASN A 97 -0.42 -6.38 11.47
N VAL A 98 -1.13 -7.48 11.71
CA VAL A 98 -0.59 -8.66 12.41
C VAL A 98 0.46 -9.37 11.54
N LYS A 99 0.22 -9.56 10.25
CA LYS A 99 1.20 -10.16 9.33
C LYS A 99 2.51 -9.38 9.28
N LEU A 100 2.44 -8.04 9.25
CA LEU A 100 3.62 -7.17 9.29
C LEU A 100 4.37 -7.23 10.63
N LYS A 101 3.68 -7.46 11.75
CA LYS A 101 4.31 -7.63 13.08
C LYS A 101 4.89 -9.05 13.28
N GLY A 102 4.43 -10.03 12.52
CA GLY A 102 4.83 -11.43 12.61
C GLY A 102 6.05 -11.82 11.78
N VAL A 103 6.68 -10.89 11.06
CA VAL A 103 8.00 -11.14 10.46
C VAL A 103 9.05 -10.96 11.57
N PRO A 104 9.69 -12.03 12.07
CA PRO A 104 10.87 -11.85 12.89
C PRO A 104 11.90 -11.08 12.06
N VAL A 105 12.30 -9.91 12.58
CA VAL A 105 13.46 -9.17 12.09
C VAL A 105 14.68 -9.98 12.54
N GLU A 106 14.94 -11.10 11.87
CA GLU A 106 16.13 -11.90 12.13
C GLU A 106 17.34 -11.20 11.47
N GLU A 107 18.05 -10.49 12.33
CA GLU A 107 19.50 -10.32 12.38
C GLU A 107 20.22 -9.57 11.23
N VAL A 108 20.30 -8.24 11.38
CA VAL A 108 21.47 -7.46 10.91
C VAL A 108 22.12 -6.80 12.12
N THR A 109 22.70 -7.60 13.01
CA THR A 109 23.67 -7.12 14.01
C THR A 109 24.61 -8.25 14.43
N ALA A 110 25.68 -8.51 13.67
CA ALA A 110 26.99 -8.92 14.21
C ALA A 110 27.92 -9.43 13.09
N ALA A 111 28.83 -8.58 12.62
CA ALA A 111 30.20 -8.96 12.28
C ALA A 111 31.03 -7.69 12.04
N THR A 112 31.37 -6.99 13.11
CA THR A 112 32.54 -6.11 13.18
C THR A 112 33.35 -6.57 14.39
N GLY A 113 34.64 -6.84 14.16
CA GLY A 113 35.63 -7.24 15.16
C GLY A 113 35.87 -8.75 15.15
N SER A 114 37.08 -9.27 14.95
CA SER A 114 38.43 -8.68 14.84
C SER A 114 39.33 -9.66 14.10
#